data_AF-A0A951V4P1-F1
#
_entry.id   AF-A0A951V4P1-F1
#
_cell.length_a   1.000
_cell.length_b   1.000
_cell.length_c   1.000
_cell.angle_alpha   90.00
_cell.angle_beta   90.00
_cell.angle_gamma   90.00
#
_symmetry.space_group_name_H-M   'P 1'
#
loop_
_entity.id
_entity.type
_entity.pdbx_description
1 polymer ?
#
loop_
_entity_poly.entity_id
_entity_poly.type
_entity_poly.pdbx_seq_one_letter_code
_entity_poly.pdbx_strand_id
1 'polypeptide(L)'
;MTLVTFMGPYMGMPKMNPAAMLSMMMNVPVFLGWIMHFMIGIIFALMYVFLLLPLLSKVKSRILKGVIFGMAAFVFAQIAMMVMGAMFGNMPSPEGSMVLMMIGSIMGHIIYGIVVALFVKK
;
A
#
# COMPACT_ATOMS: atom_id res chain seq x y z
N MET A 1 -1.47 -10.80 1.25
CA MET A 1 -0.28 -10.83 2.13
C MET A 1 0.90 -11.30 1.31
N THR A 2 1.95 -10.49 1.22
CA THR A 2 3.19 -10.87 0.52
C THR A 2 4.16 -11.51 1.52
N LEU A 3 5.17 -12.23 1.00
CA LEU A 3 6.31 -12.71 1.80
C LEU A 3 6.93 -11.58 2.65
N VAL A 4 6.94 -10.36 2.14
CA VAL A 4 7.47 -9.17 2.83
C VAL A 4 6.69 -8.88 4.12
N THR A 5 5.36 -8.91 4.06
CA THR A 5 4.52 -8.71 5.26
C THR A 5 4.64 -9.82 6.29
N PHE A 6 5.00 -11.04 5.86
CA PHE A 6 5.25 -12.16 6.76
C PHE A 6 6.64 -12.09 7.42
N MET A 7 7.66 -11.68 6.68
CA MET A 7 9.03 -11.60 7.18
C MET A 7 9.33 -10.33 7.99
N GLY A 8 8.59 -9.23 7.76
CA GLY A 8 8.82 -7.94 8.41
C GLY A 8 8.99 -8.02 9.94
N PRO A 9 8.12 -8.72 10.70
CA PRO A 9 8.27 -8.88 12.14
C PRO A 9 9.58 -9.54 12.58
N TYR A 10 10.09 -10.49 11.80
CA TYR A 10 11.38 -11.13 12.07
C TYR A 10 12.58 -10.22 11.80
N MET A 11 12.36 -9.13 11.07
CA MET A 11 13.35 -8.06 10.83
C MET A 11 13.21 -6.89 11.82
N GLY A 12 12.43 -7.08 12.89
CA GLY A 12 12.18 -6.05 13.91
C GLY A 12 11.11 -5.02 13.55
N MET A 13 10.45 -5.14 12.39
CA MET A 13 9.36 -4.24 12.02
C MET A 13 8.08 -4.56 12.82
N PRO A 14 7.29 -3.56 13.23
CA PRO A 14 6.01 -3.82 13.89
C PRO A 14 5.07 -4.64 13.01
N LYS A 15 4.22 -5.47 13.63
CA LYS A 15 3.21 -6.25 12.90
C LYS A 15 2.19 -5.29 12.29
N MET A 16 2.26 -5.10 10.97
CA MET A 16 1.30 -4.30 10.22
C MET A 16 0.30 -5.20 9.50
N ASN A 17 -0.99 -5.10 9.87
CA ASN A 17 -2.07 -5.79 9.18
C ASN A 17 -3.06 -4.76 8.60
N PRO A 18 -2.89 -4.35 7.32
CA PRO A 18 -3.76 -3.37 6.68
C PRO A 18 -5.24 -3.78 6.64
N ALA A 19 -5.52 -5.07 6.50
CA ALA A 19 -6.90 -5.58 6.50
C ALA A 19 -7.55 -5.42 7.88
N ALA A 20 -6.83 -5.73 8.96
CA ALA A 20 -7.32 -5.51 10.31
C ALA A 20 -7.52 -4.02 10.61
N MET A 21 -6.62 -3.15 10.14
CA MET A 21 -6.77 -1.70 10.27
C MET A 21 -8.04 -1.19 9.58
N LEU A 22 -8.27 -1.55 8.31
CA LEU A 22 -9.47 -1.18 7.57
C LEU A 22 -10.75 -1.71 8.24
N SER A 23 -10.68 -2.94 8.76
CA SER A 23 -11.80 -3.59 9.45
C SER A 23 -12.17 -2.86 10.74
N MET A 24 -11.16 -2.46 11.53
CA MET A 24 -11.36 -1.67 12.76
C MET A 24 -11.95 -0.30 12.45
N MET A 25 -11.40 0.40 11.44
CA MET A 25 -11.88 1.74 11.05
C MET A 25 -13.34 1.74 10.62
N MET A 26 -13.75 0.72 9.86
CA MET A 26 -15.10 0.63 9.29
C MET A 26 -16.07 -0.21 10.13
N ASN A 27 -15.62 -0.75 11.26
CA ASN A 27 -16.36 -1.67 12.13
C ASN A 27 -16.96 -2.87 11.36
N VAL A 28 -16.15 -3.50 10.51
CA VAL A 28 -16.53 -4.69 9.73
C VAL A 28 -15.67 -5.91 10.08
N PRO A 29 -16.11 -7.14 9.79
CA PRO A 29 -15.28 -8.33 9.98
C PRO A 29 -13.96 -8.30 9.18
N VAL A 30 -12.90 -8.90 9.72
CA VAL A 30 -11.54 -8.91 9.14
C VAL A 30 -11.49 -9.45 7.71
N PHE A 31 -12.35 -10.42 7.38
CA PHE A 31 -12.40 -10.96 6.02
C PHE A 31 -12.83 -9.90 4.98
N LEU A 32 -13.72 -8.96 5.34
CA LEU A 32 -14.08 -7.84 4.48
C LEU A 32 -12.91 -6.87 4.33
N GLY A 33 -12.14 -6.62 5.39
CA GLY A 33 -10.89 -5.85 5.29
C GLY A 33 -9.90 -6.43 4.29
N TRP A 34 -9.80 -7.75 4.19
CA TRP A 34 -8.97 -8.40 3.18
C TRP A 34 -9.47 -8.17 1.76
N ILE A 35 -10.78 -8.35 1.55
CA ILE A 35 -11.41 -8.11 0.25
C ILE A 35 -11.21 -6.65 -0.17
N MET A 36 -11.46 -5.70 0.72
CA MET A 36 -11.27 -4.28 0.46
C MET A 36 -9.81 -3.95 0.16
N HIS A 37 -8.86 -4.43 0.96
CA HIS A 37 -7.44 -4.18 0.73
C HIS A 37 -6.96 -4.75 -0.62
N PHE A 38 -7.45 -5.94 -0.98
CA PHE A 38 -7.17 -6.54 -2.30
C PHE A 38 -7.76 -5.71 -3.44
N MET A 39 -9.02 -5.27 -3.32
CA MET A 39 -9.67 -4.40 -4.31
C MET A 39 -8.95 -3.05 -4.47
N ILE A 40 -8.49 -2.44 -3.38
CA ILE A 40 -7.67 -1.21 -3.41
C ILE A 40 -6.39 -1.45 -4.22
N GLY A 41 -5.75 -2.61 -4.03
CA GLY A 41 -4.62 -3.04 -4.85
C GLY A 41 -4.98 -3.06 -6.33
N ILE A 42 -6.05 -3.76 -6.72
CA ILE A 42 -6.49 -3.82 -8.13
C ILE A 42 -6.72 -2.40 -8.68
N ILE A 43 -7.42 -1.54 -7.95
CA ILE A 43 -7.69 -0.16 -8.36
C ILE A 43 -6.38 0.60 -8.61
N PHE A 44 -5.41 0.51 -7.69
CA PHE A 44 -4.11 1.16 -7.88
C PHE A 44 -3.36 0.60 -9.09
N ALA A 45 -3.41 -0.71 -9.35
CA ALA A 45 -2.78 -1.29 -10.53
C ALA A 45 -3.44 -0.79 -11.83
N LEU A 46 -4.77 -0.66 -11.87
CA LEU A 46 -5.47 -0.07 -13.01
C LEU A 46 -5.12 1.42 -13.18
N MET A 47 -5.06 2.18 -12.09
CA MET A 47 -4.61 3.58 -12.12
C MET A 47 -3.19 3.72 -12.65
N TYR A 48 -2.29 2.79 -12.30
CA TYR A 48 -0.95 2.75 -12.89
C TYR A 48 -1.02 2.59 -14.41
N VAL A 49 -1.78 1.61 -14.91
CA VAL A 49 -1.88 1.31 -16.35
C VAL A 49 -2.51 2.45 -17.15
N PHE A 50 -3.60 3.03 -16.65
CA PHE A 50 -4.40 3.99 -17.41
C PHE A 50 -3.97 5.44 -17.21
N LEU A 51 -3.48 5.79 -16.03
CA LEU A 51 -3.15 7.17 -15.69
C LEU A 51 -1.63 7.39 -15.66
N LEU A 52 -0.91 6.60 -14.87
CA LEU A 52 0.49 6.91 -14.56
C LEU A 52 1.46 6.48 -15.67
N LEU A 53 1.19 5.35 -16.33
CA LEU A 53 2.07 4.80 -17.35
C LEU A 53 2.20 5.71 -18.60
N PRO A 54 1.12 6.35 -19.13
CA PRO A 54 1.25 7.38 -20.16
C PRO A 54 2.14 8.56 -19.75
N LEU A 55 2.01 9.02 -18.49
CA LEU A 55 2.82 10.12 -17.93
C LEU A 55 4.30 9.74 -17.81
N LEU A 56 4.60 8.46 -17.54
CA LEU A 56 5.95 7.92 -17.40
C LEU A 56 6.52 7.37 -18.72
N SER A 57 5.97 7.75 -19.87
CA SER A 57 6.41 7.30 -21.19
C SER A 57 7.89 7.55 -21.49
N LYS A 58 8.48 8.62 -20.93
CA LYS A 58 9.91 8.95 -21.07
C LYS A 58 10.85 8.11 -20.20
N VAL A 59 10.33 7.43 -19.18
CA VAL A 59 11.13 6.61 -18.26
C VAL A 59 11.33 5.23 -18.86
N LYS A 60 12.58 4.86 -19.22
CA LYS A 60 12.87 3.55 -19.83
C LYS A 60 12.92 2.39 -18.83
N SER A 61 13.36 2.65 -17.60
CA SER A 61 13.51 1.61 -16.57
C SER A 61 12.15 1.23 -15.98
N ARG A 62 11.75 -0.03 -16.14
CA ARG A 62 10.53 -0.59 -15.54
C ARG A 62 10.57 -0.58 -14.02
N ILE A 63 11.75 -0.84 -13.43
CA ILE A 63 11.94 -0.76 -11.98
C ILE A 63 11.71 0.68 -11.51
N LEU A 64 12.28 1.67 -12.20
CA LEU A 64 12.11 3.08 -11.84
C LEU A 64 10.64 3.52 -11.96
N LYS A 65 9.93 3.11 -13.03
CA LYS A 65 8.47 3.34 -13.14
C LYS A 65 7.73 2.76 -11.93
N GLY A 66 8.11 1.55 -11.51
CA GLY A 66 7.53 0.87 -10.36
C GLY A 66 7.82 1.56 -9.03
N VAL A 67 9.04 2.06 -8.82
CA VAL A 67 9.40 2.87 -7.64
C VAL A 67 8.58 4.15 -7.59
N ILE A 68 8.48 4.88 -8.69
CA ILE A 68 7.68 6.12 -8.78
C ILE A 68 6.21 5.82 -8.47
N PHE A 69 5.66 4.77 -9.08
CA PHE A 69 4.29 4.34 -8.83
C PHE A 69 4.07 3.91 -7.37
N GLY A 70 4.96 3.11 -6.81
CA GLY A 70 4.88 2.68 -5.42
C GLY A 70 4.91 3.88 -4.47
N MET A 71 5.73 4.88 -4.76
CA MET A 71 5.78 6.10 -3.95
C MET A 71 4.50 6.93 -4.06
N ALA A 72 3.93 7.05 -5.26
CA ALA A 72 2.65 7.70 -5.46
C ALA A 72 1.50 6.96 -4.72
N ALA A 73 1.50 5.63 -4.78
CA ALA A 73 0.53 4.79 -4.07
C ALA A 73 0.64 4.95 -2.55
N PHE A 74 1.86 5.03 -2.00
CA PHE A 74 2.08 5.30 -0.58
C PHE A 74 1.50 6.66 -0.17
N VAL A 75 1.79 7.73 -0.91
CA VAL A 75 1.26 9.06 -0.62
C VAL A 75 -0.27 9.04 -0.65
N PHE A 76 -0.85 8.43 -1.68
CA PHE A 76 -2.30 8.29 -1.77
C PHE A 76 -2.89 7.48 -0.61
N ALA A 77 -2.23 6.41 -0.18
CA ALA A 77 -2.64 5.63 0.98
C ALA A 77 -2.60 6.44 2.28
N GLN A 78 -1.58 7.29 2.49
CA GLN A 78 -1.52 8.18 3.66
C GLN A 78 -2.67 9.20 3.66
N ILE A 79 -2.97 9.80 2.51
CA ILE A 79 -4.09 10.74 2.36
C ILE A 79 -5.42 10.01 2.61
N ALA A 80 -5.61 8.83 2.01
CA ALA A 80 -6.82 8.03 2.19
C ALA A 80 -7.03 7.64 3.66
N MET A 81 -5.98 7.23 4.36
CA MET A 81 -6.04 6.91 5.79
C MET A 81 -6.39 8.14 6.64
N MET A 82 -5.86 9.32 6.31
CA MET A 82 -6.22 10.56 6.98
C MET A 82 -7.70 10.91 6.78
N VAL A 83 -8.21 10.81 5.55
CA VAL A 83 -9.62 11.05 5.22
C VAL A 83 -10.53 10.05 5.92
N MET A 84 -10.18 8.75 5.88
CA MET A 84 -10.94 7.72 6.59
C MET A 84 -10.92 7.94 8.11
N GLY A 85 -9.78 8.33 8.67
CA GLY A 85 -9.68 8.67 10.09
C GLY A 85 -10.58 9.84 10.47
N ALA A 86 -10.66 10.87 9.63
CA ALA A 86 -11.57 12.01 9.84
C ALA A 86 -13.05 11.63 9.69
N MET A 87 -13.38 10.70 8.80
CA MET A 87 -14.76 10.27 8.55
C MET A 87 -15.28 9.28 9.59
N PHE A 88 -14.45 8.34 10.03
CA PHE A 88 -14.88 7.21 10.87
C PHE A 88 -14.37 7.30 12.32
N GLY A 89 -13.49 8.24 12.66
CA GLY A 89 -13.02 8.52 14.02
C GLY A 89 -12.14 7.45 14.67
N ASN A 90 -12.10 6.23 14.12
CA ASN A 90 -11.46 5.05 14.72
C ASN A 90 -10.08 4.76 14.11
N MET A 91 -9.18 5.75 14.07
CA MET A 91 -7.78 5.50 13.69
C MET A 91 -7.11 4.60 14.75
N PRO A 92 -6.62 3.40 14.36
CA PRO A 92 -5.88 2.56 15.30
C PRO A 92 -4.64 3.30 15.79
N SER A 93 -4.39 3.28 17.10
CA SER A 93 -3.13 3.79 17.63
C SER A 93 -1.97 2.96 17.08
N PRO A 94 -0.90 3.58 16.56
CA PRO A 94 0.24 2.84 16.06
C PRO A 94 0.91 2.05 17.18
N GLU A 95 1.03 0.73 17.02
CA GLU A 95 1.74 -0.13 17.98
C GLU A 95 3.22 -0.26 17.59
N GLY A 96 4.13 0.07 18.52
CA GLY A 96 5.58 -0.06 18.33
C GLY A 96 6.26 1.17 17.71
N SER A 97 7.41 0.95 17.07
CA SER A 97 8.21 2.06 16.52
C SER A 97 7.57 2.69 15.28
N MET A 98 7.18 3.96 15.39
CA MET A 98 6.65 4.77 14.29
C MET A 98 7.58 4.80 13.07
N VAL A 99 8.89 4.89 13.31
CA VAL A 99 9.89 4.93 12.24
C VAL A 99 9.90 3.61 11.47
N LEU A 100 9.89 2.48 12.17
CA LEU A 100 9.89 1.17 11.53
C LEU A 100 8.58 0.87 10.81
N MET A 101 7.44 1.33 11.33
CA MET A 101 6.16 1.26 10.60
C MET A 101 6.21 2.08 9.31
N MET A 102 6.76 3.28 9.35
CA MET A 102 6.87 4.13 8.17
C MET A 102 7.76 3.47 7.10
N ILE A 103 8.91 2.93 7.50
CA ILE A 103 9.81 2.19 6.60
C ILE A 103 9.12 0.96 6.01
N GLY A 104 8.45 0.15 6.85
CA GLY A 104 7.71 -1.02 6.40
C GLY A 104 6.60 -0.67 5.41
N SER A 105 5.88 0.42 5.66
CA SER A 105 4.84 0.94 4.77
C SER A 105 5.43 1.38 3.43
N ILE A 106 6.47 2.21 3.42
CA ILE A 106 7.13 2.67 2.18
C ILE A 106 7.66 1.48 1.39
N MET A 107 8.37 0.56 2.05
CA MET A 107 8.92 -0.63 1.42
C MET A 107 7.84 -1.51 0.80
N GLY A 108 6.73 -1.74 1.50
CA GLY A 108 5.59 -2.49 0.99
C GLY A 108 5.01 -1.89 -0.29
N HIS A 109 4.84 -0.57 -0.34
CA HIS A 109 4.31 0.13 -1.51
C HIS A 109 5.30 0.17 -2.67
N ILE A 110 6.60 0.35 -2.42
CA ILE A 110 7.64 0.30 -3.47
C ILE A 110 7.71 -1.10 -4.08
N ILE A 111 7.75 -2.16 -3.26
CA ILE A 111 7.79 -3.54 -3.75
C ILE A 111 6.52 -3.83 -4.57
N TYR A 112 5.35 -3.44 -4.06
CA TYR A 112 4.09 -3.55 -4.80
C TYR A 112 4.17 -2.84 -6.17
N GLY A 113 4.65 -1.59 -6.19
CA GLY A 113 4.75 -0.81 -7.42
C GLY A 113 5.71 -1.40 -8.44
N ILE A 114 6.86 -1.91 -8.00
CA ILE A 114 7.81 -2.65 -8.85
C ILE A 114 7.15 -3.88 -9.45
N VAL A 115 6.48 -4.69 -8.62
CA VAL A 115 5.78 -5.90 -9.09
C VAL A 115 4.76 -5.54 -10.17
N VAL A 116 3.89 -4.57 -9.93
CA VAL A 116 2.89 -4.11 -10.93
C VAL A 116 3.57 -3.66 -12.23
N ALA A 117 4.61 -2.83 -12.14
CA ALA A 117 5.32 -2.32 -13.32
C ALA A 117 6.03 -3.42 -14.12
N LEU A 118 6.42 -4.53 -13.49
CA LEU A 118 7.01 -5.69 -14.17
C LEU A 118 5.96 -6.56 -14.87
N PHE A 119 4.76 -6.67 -14.32
CA PHE A 119 3.66 -7.45 -14.90
C PHE A 119 3.00 -6.76 -16.09
N VAL A 120 3.03 -5.43 -16.16
CA VAL A 120 2.45 -4.67 -17.27
C VAL A 120 3.43 -4.62 -18.45
N LYS A 121 3.04 -5.23 -19.58
CA LYS A 121 3.80 -5.15 -20.84
C LYS A 121 3.50 -3.84 -21.58
N LYS A 122 4.19 -2.74 -21.23
CA LYS A 122 4.22 -1.49 -22.01
C LYS A 122 5.50 -0.68 -21.78
#